data_AF-A0A3N5AHV7-F1
#
_entry.id   AF-A0A3N5AHV7-F1
#
_cell.length_a   1.000
_cell.length_b   1.000
_cell.length_c   1.000
_cell.angle_alpha   90.00
_cell.angle_beta   90.00
_cell.angle_gamma   90.00
#
_symmetry.space_group_name_H-M   'P 1'
#
loop_
_entity.id
_entity.type
_entity.pdbx_description
1 polymer ?
#
loop_
_entity_poly.entity_id
_entity_poly.type
_entity_poly.pdbx_seq_one_letter_code
_entity_poly.pdbx_strand_id
1 'polypeptide(L)'
;MARVAEVLVGGPPGAPGRRGSGYRVGDRHVLTAGHLLEPPLSTIGVRFDADRPGEWSTAARVVLRSLRADLSLLELADLPPVAPPIPHLPRYAVVPEMEGSLPVTAVGFPRFKLREQAGSGLVEVGSPVRFRDSCHVEGTVSVLSNRREGTFEVAVPPPADAVGPQRSPWEGMSGAALWSDGAIIGLITAHHRSDGLGRLAAVRVQYWYEVLDPPELELLQTHAGLPARPVPIGSRPIAEMSPPPSPRFASLPSTLTMSELKDLVDALTALPSLRRPNGLDTILESVDLRVAAHRPRDDRLRFDVYGVLRTCLRYPGALERFMEVLRIWEEDSEELRAVDRVAAELVRRHT
;
A
#
# COMPACT_ATOMS: atom_id res chain seq x y z
N MET A 1 -1.57 5.47 9.79
CA MET A 1 -2.64 6.49 9.70
C MET A 1 -2.15 7.88 9.32
N ALA A 2 -0.87 8.22 9.50
CA ALA A 2 -0.22 9.52 9.19
C ALA A 2 -0.38 10.11 7.76
N ARG A 3 -1.18 9.48 6.88
CA ARG A 3 -1.48 9.97 5.53
C ARG A 3 -2.94 10.36 5.34
N VAL A 4 -3.84 9.99 6.26
CA VAL A 4 -5.25 10.36 6.18
C VAL A 4 -5.39 11.77 6.73
N ALA A 5 -6.06 12.63 5.96
CA ALA A 5 -6.16 14.04 6.25
C ALA A 5 -7.63 14.47 6.37
N GLU A 6 -7.92 15.39 7.29
CA GLU A 6 -9.14 16.18 7.26
C GLU A 6 -8.88 17.43 6.42
N VAL A 7 -9.69 17.64 5.39
CA VAL A 7 -9.61 18.82 4.52
C VAL A 7 -10.65 19.83 4.99
N LEU A 8 -10.19 21.03 5.32
CA LEU A 8 -10.97 22.12 5.90
C LEU A 8 -11.06 23.26 4.89
N VAL A 9 -12.27 23.57 4.44
CA VAL A 9 -12.50 24.64 3.46
C VAL A 9 -13.29 25.76 4.12
N GLY A 10 -12.66 26.91 4.30
CA GLY A 10 -13.32 28.11 4.77
C GLY A 10 -14.15 28.76 3.67
N GLY A 11 -15.39 29.15 3.98
CA GLY A 11 -16.20 30.00 3.12
C GLY A 11 -15.85 31.48 3.28
N PRO A 12 -16.44 32.37 2.46
CA PRO A 12 -16.46 33.80 2.74
C PRO A 12 -17.01 34.11 4.13
N PRO A 13 -16.74 35.31 4.69
CA PRO A 13 -17.30 35.71 5.98
C PRO A 13 -18.82 35.50 6.04
N GLY A 14 -19.28 34.77 7.06
CA GLY A 14 -20.71 34.44 7.24
C GLY A 14 -21.20 33.17 6.55
N ALA A 15 -20.42 32.55 5.66
CA ALA A 15 -20.76 31.27 5.05
C ALA A 15 -20.22 30.10 5.87
N PRO A 16 -20.98 29.00 6.04
CA PRO A 16 -20.48 27.81 6.71
C PRO A 16 -19.33 27.18 5.92
N GLY A 17 -18.26 26.82 6.62
CA GLY A 17 -17.16 26.05 6.04
C GLY A 17 -17.58 24.65 5.63
N ARG A 18 -16.85 24.06 4.69
CA ARG A 18 -16.99 22.66 4.28
C ARG A 18 -15.86 21.83 4.84
N ARG A 19 -16.12 20.54 5.02
CA ARG A 19 -15.13 19.57 5.48
C ARG A 19 -15.21 18.34 4.60
N GLY A 20 -14.06 17.76 4.34
CA GLY A 20 -13.91 16.51 3.63
C GLY A 20 -12.75 15.71 4.18
N SER A 21 -12.52 14.58 3.54
CA SER A 21 -11.37 13.72 3.78
C SER A 21 -10.34 13.91 2.67
N GLY A 22 -9.10 13.54 2.94
CA GLY A 22 -8.04 13.53 1.95
C GLY A 22 -7.02 12.46 2.27
N TYR A 23 -6.16 12.18 1.30
CA TYR A 23 -5.07 11.24 1.45
C TYR A 23 -3.76 11.82 0.92
N ARG A 24 -2.72 11.85 1.75
CA ARG A 24 -1.41 12.38 1.41
C ARG A 24 -0.69 11.44 0.44
N VAL A 25 -0.39 11.96 -0.74
CA VAL A 25 0.30 11.31 -1.85
C VAL A 25 1.66 11.98 -2.02
N GLY A 26 2.72 11.29 -1.61
CA GLY A 26 4.06 11.88 -1.53
C GLY A 26 4.20 12.90 -0.41
N ASP A 27 5.31 13.63 -0.40
CA ASP A 27 5.64 14.51 0.73
C ASP A 27 4.75 15.75 0.79
N ARG A 28 4.42 16.33 -0.36
CA ARG A 28 3.78 17.66 -0.44
C ARG A 28 2.36 17.67 -0.97
N HIS A 29 1.76 16.53 -1.30
CA HIS A 29 0.47 16.53 -1.97
C HIS A 29 -0.60 15.72 -1.26
N VAL A 30 -1.86 16.13 -1.44
CA VAL A 30 -3.04 15.45 -0.89
C VAL A 30 -4.10 15.33 -1.98
N LEU A 31 -4.62 14.11 -2.17
CA LEU A 31 -5.82 13.87 -2.97
C LEU A 31 -7.07 14.10 -2.13
N THR A 32 -8.07 14.76 -2.71
CA THR A 32 -9.41 14.96 -2.14
C THR A 32 -10.46 15.10 -3.25
N ALA A 33 -11.74 15.25 -2.90
CA ALA A 33 -12.83 15.39 -3.85
C ALA A 33 -12.86 16.81 -4.46
N GLY A 34 -13.21 16.91 -5.75
CA GLY A 34 -13.19 18.17 -6.49
C GLY A 34 -14.28 19.16 -6.11
N HIS A 35 -15.49 18.67 -5.83
CA HIS A 35 -16.63 19.48 -5.40
C HIS A 35 -16.40 20.13 -4.01
N LEU A 36 -15.53 19.54 -3.18
CA LEU A 36 -15.21 20.09 -1.87
C LEU A 36 -14.60 21.51 -1.99
N LEU A 37 -13.89 21.75 -3.09
CA LEU A 37 -13.16 22.97 -3.39
C LEU A 37 -13.91 23.89 -4.37
N GLU A 38 -15.21 23.71 -4.53
CA GLU A 38 -16.01 24.56 -5.41
C GLU A 38 -16.11 26.00 -4.87
N PRO A 39 -15.80 27.05 -5.64
CA PRO A 39 -15.93 28.42 -5.19
C PRO A 39 -17.38 28.78 -4.77
N PRO A 40 -17.58 29.75 -3.87
CA PRO A 40 -16.56 30.58 -3.25
C PRO A 40 -15.91 29.90 -2.04
N LEU A 41 -14.59 30.09 -1.90
CA LEU A 41 -13.80 29.65 -0.75
C LEU A 41 -12.75 30.72 -0.40
N SER A 42 -12.43 30.83 0.88
CA SER A 42 -11.47 31.81 1.42
C SER A 42 -10.16 31.16 1.84
N THR A 43 -10.22 29.95 2.37
CA THR A 43 -9.06 29.23 2.92
C THR A 43 -9.18 27.74 2.66
N ILE A 44 -8.02 27.09 2.49
CA ILE A 44 -7.90 25.64 2.41
C ILE A 44 -6.85 25.23 3.44
N GLY A 45 -7.29 24.50 4.46
CA GLY A 45 -6.44 23.89 5.48
C GLY A 45 -6.47 22.38 5.35
N VAL A 46 -5.36 21.74 5.67
CA VAL A 46 -5.27 20.28 5.77
C VAL A 46 -4.74 19.94 7.15
N ARG A 47 -5.42 19.03 7.84
CA ARG A 47 -5.08 18.58 9.19
C ARG A 47 -4.85 17.07 9.22
N PHE A 48 -3.78 16.66 9.89
CA PHE A 48 -3.40 15.26 10.09
C PHE A 48 -3.41 14.91 11.57
N ASP A 49 -3.73 13.65 11.89
CA ASP A 49 -3.69 13.09 13.24
C ASP A 49 -4.35 14.01 14.30
N ALA A 50 -5.50 14.61 13.95
CA ALA A 50 -6.21 15.58 14.78
C ALA A 50 -6.40 15.08 16.23
N ASP A 51 -6.08 15.96 17.19
CA ASP A 51 -6.16 15.76 18.63
C ASP A 51 -5.31 14.57 19.13
N ARG A 52 -4.26 14.19 18.40
CA ARG A 52 -3.25 13.17 18.79
C ARG A 52 -1.84 13.76 18.88
N PRO A 53 -0.87 13.08 19.52
CA PRO A 53 0.50 13.59 19.66
C PRO A 53 1.22 13.91 18.34
N GLY A 54 0.77 13.34 17.23
CA GLY A 54 1.28 13.61 15.88
C GLY A 54 0.48 14.66 15.11
N GLU A 55 -0.42 15.41 15.75
CA GLU A 55 -1.24 16.40 15.07
C GLU A 55 -0.38 17.47 14.40
N TRP A 56 -0.72 17.78 13.16
CA TRP A 56 -0.26 19.00 12.52
C TRP A 56 -1.26 19.47 11.47
N SER A 57 -1.22 20.78 11.20
CA SER A 57 -2.03 21.42 10.17
C SER A 57 -1.17 22.33 9.31
N THR A 58 -1.56 22.49 8.05
CA THR A 58 -0.93 23.44 7.13
C THR A 58 -1.98 24.02 6.19
N ALA A 59 -1.71 25.23 5.70
CA ALA A 59 -2.39 25.74 4.52
C ALA A 59 -2.06 24.89 3.29
N ALA A 60 -2.99 24.83 2.35
CA ALA A 60 -2.81 24.18 1.07
C ALA A 60 -3.31 25.05 -0.08
N ARG A 61 -2.81 24.77 -1.28
CA ARG A 61 -3.28 25.37 -2.53
C ARG A 61 -3.72 24.30 -3.51
N VAL A 62 -4.61 24.65 -4.42
CA VAL A 62 -5.07 23.74 -5.48
C VAL A 62 -4.04 23.69 -6.60
N VAL A 63 -3.50 22.50 -6.87
CA VAL A 63 -2.64 22.24 -8.05
C VAL A 63 -3.48 21.75 -9.22
N LEU A 64 -4.44 20.87 -8.93
CA LEU A 64 -5.40 20.34 -9.90
C LEU A 64 -6.78 20.33 -9.26
N ARG A 65 -7.79 20.75 -10.01
CA ARG A 65 -9.20 20.52 -9.70
C ARG A 65 -9.93 20.14 -10.96
N SER A 66 -10.38 18.89 -11.03
CA SER A 66 -11.22 18.40 -12.12
C SER A 66 -12.60 18.06 -11.57
N LEU A 67 -13.61 18.80 -12.01
CA LEU A 67 -15.00 18.47 -11.70
C LEU A 67 -15.48 17.23 -12.46
N ARG A 68 -14.94 16.97 -13.65
CA ARG A 68 -15.27 15.78 -14.45
C ARG A 68 -14.86 14.50 -13.73
N ALA A 69 -13.68 14.49 -13.12
CA ALA A 69 -13.18 13.37 -12.32
C ALA A 69 -13.60 13.44 -10.84
N ASP A 70 -14.33 14.49 -10.43
CA ASP A 70 -14.57 14.89 -9.03
C ASP A 70 -13.35 14.69 -8.11
N LEU A 71 -12.19 15.15 -8.59
CA LEU A 71 -10.89 14.95 -7.98
C LEU A 71 -10.17 16.28 -7.83
N SER A 72 -9.39 16.44 -6.76
CA SER A 72 -8.44 17.52 -6.62
C SER A 72 -7.13 17.07 -6.00
N LEU A 73 -6.05 17.69 -6.47
CA LEU A 73 -4.72 17.58 -5.91
C LEU A 73 -4.39 18.90 -5.21
N LEU A 74 -4.14 18.81 -3.91
CA LEU A 74 -3.70 19.91 -3.09
C LEU A 74 -2.19 19.83 -2.90
N GLU A 75 -1.51 20.98 -2.91
CA GLU A 75 -0.12 21.11 -2.48
C GLU A 75 -0.06 21.79 -1.11
N LEU A 76 0.70 21.19 -0.21
CA LEU A 76 0.94 21.65 1.15
C LEU A 76 2.01 22.74 1.15
N ALA A 77 1.65 23.92 1.70
CA ALA A 77 2.51 25.10 1.66
C ALA A 77 3.73 24.96 2.57
N ASP A 78 3.53 24.76 3.87
CA ASP A 78 4.59 24.77 4.87
C ASP A 78 4.53 23.50 5.72
N LEU A 79 5.29 22.48 5.32
CA LEU A 79 5.37 21.22 6.06
C LEU A 79 6.14 21.44 7.37
N PRO A 80 5.50 21.27 8.54
CA PRO A 80 6.19 21.44 9.81
C PRO A 80 7.17 20.28 10.04
N PRO A 81 8.22 20.45 10.86
CA PRO A 81 9.19 19.39 11.16
C PRO A 81 8.59 18.12 11.76
N VAL A 82 7.42 18.22 12.39
CA VAL A 82 6.66 17.07 12.94
C VAL A 82 5.98 16.24 11.84
N ALA A 83 5.86 16.75 10.61
CA ALA A 83 5.26 16.02 9.51
C ALA A 83 6.17 14.84 9.12
N PRO A 84 5.69 13.58 9.21
CA PRO A 84 6.51 12.43 8.89
C PRO A 84 6.81 12.36 7.38
N PRO A 85 7.98 11.87 6.97
CA PRO A 85 8.30 11.65 5.56
C PRO A 85 7.40 10.56 4.96
N ILE A 86 7.14 10.64 3.65
CA ILE A 86 6.31 9.68 2.93
C ILE A 86 7.21 8.80 2.07
N PRO A 87 7.61 7.59 2.55
CA PRO A 87 8.68 6.81 1.92
C PRO A 87 8.34 6.29 0.52
N HIS A 88 7.05 6.11 0.23
CA HIS A 88 6.57 5.57 -1.03
C HIS A 88 5.26 6.24 -1.45
N LEU A 89 5.11 6.51 -2.75
CA LEU A 89 3.84 6.89 -3.35
C LEU A 89 2.82 5.73 -3.24
N PRO A 90 1.52 6.00 -3.13
CA PRO A 90 0.52 4.93 -3.13
C PRO A 90 0.51 4.20 -4.46
N ARG A 91 0.13 2.91 -4.42
CA ARG A 91 -0.22 2.16 -5.62
C ARG A 91 -1.63 2.53 -6.07
N TYR A 92 -1.83 2.58 -7.38
CA TYR A 92 -3.14 2.72 -7.99
C TYR A 92 -3.45 1.48 -8.81
N ALA A 93 -4.72 1.10 -8.85
CA ALA A 93 -5.18 0.01 -9.70
C ALA A 93 -6.54 0.33 -10.32
N VAL A 94 -6.79 -0.21 -11.49
CA VAL A 94 -8.10 -0.21 -12.14
C VAL A 94 -8.78 -1.56 -11.91
N VAL A 95 -10.09 -1.54 -11.75
CA VAL A 95 -10.87 -2.77 -11.56
C VAL A 95 -11.44 -3.18 -12.91
N PRO A 96 -11.12 -4.39 -13.42
CA PRO A 96 -11.74 -4.90 -14.64
C PRO A 96 -13.26 -4.95 -14.53
N GLU A 97 -13.96 -4.69 -15.63
CA GLU A 97 -15.42 -4.77 -15.67
C GLU A 97 -15.89 -6.23 -15.75
N MET A 98 -15.83 -6.92 -14.62
CA MET A 98 -16.28 -8.30 -14.47
C MET A 98 -17.30 -8.42 -13.35
N GLU A 99 -18.17 -9.42 -13.44
CA GLU A 99 -19.10 -9.74 -12.36
C GLU A 99 -18.31 -10.13 -11.10
N GLY A 100 -18.65 -9.51 -9.98
CA GLY A 100 -17.98 -9.76 -8.72
C GLY A 100 -18.20 -8.66 -7.69
N SER A 101 -17.88 -9.02 -6.44
CA SER A 101 -17.77 -8.06 -5.35
C SER A 101 -16.32 -8.00 -4.86
N LEU A 102 -15.83 -6.80 -4.55
CA LEU A 102 -14.47 -6.57 -4.07
C LEU A 102 -14.49 -6.05 -2.64
N PRO A 103 -13.70 -6.62 -1.71
CA PRO A 103 -13.53 -6.04 -0.39
C PRO A 103 -12.78 -4.72 -0.51
N VAL A 104 -13.25 -3.71 0.21
CA VAL A 104 -12.69 -2.38 0.18
C VAL A 104 -12.61 -1.76 1.56
N THR A 105 -11.67 -0.84 1.73
CA THR A 105 -11.57 -0.02 2.93
C THR A 105 -11.41 1.46 2.59
N ALA A 106 -11.90 2.32 3.47
CA ALA A 106 -11.69 3.77 3.37
C ALA A 106 -11.61 4.37 4.78
N VAL A 107 -10.82 5.44 4.93
CA VAL A 107 -10.74 6.19 6.18
C VAL A 107 -11.05 7.66 5.90
N GLY A 108 -12.00 8.23 6.66
CA GLY A 108 -12.39 9.62 6.54
C GLY A 108 -13.03 10.19 7.81
N PHE A 109 -13.61 11.38 7.71
CA PHE A 109 -14.14 12.15 8.85
C PHE A 109 -15.63 12.47 8.70
N PRO A 110 -16.51 11.45 8.65
CA PRO A 110 -17.93 11.64 8.44
C PRO A 110 -18.60 12.31 9.64
N ARG A 111 -19.68 13.06 9.37
CA ARG A 111 -20.42 13.84 10.36
C ARG A 111 -21.00 13.00 11.49
N PHE A 112 -21.40 11.76 11.27
CA PHE A 112 -21.94 10.91 12.34
C PHE A 112 -20.89 10.57 13.42
N LYS A 113 -19.60 10.83 13.17
CA LYS A 113 -18.51 10.75 14.16
C LYS A 113 -18.24 12.08 14.87
N LEU A 114 -19.09 13.10 14.70
CA LEU A 114 -19.01 14.35 15.45
C LEU A 114 -19.32 14.09 16.93
N ARG A 115 -18.41 14.48 17.81
CA ARG A 115 -18.56 14.38 19.25
C ARG A 115 -18.46 15.77 19.88
N GLU A 116 -19.09 15.91 21.04
CA GLU A 116 -18.92 17.05 21.92
C GLU A 116 -18.16 16.59 23.15
N GLN A 117 -17.02 17.23 23.42
CA GLN A 117 -16.32 17.07 24.68
C GLN A 117 -16.71 18.22 25.59
N ALA A 118 -17.35 17.90 26.71
CA ALA A 118 -17.54 18.86 27.79
C ALA A 118 -16.16 19.26 28.32
N GLY A 119 -15.90 20.57 28.42
CA GLY A 119 -14.68 21.06 29.06
C GLY A 119 -14.54 20.45 30.45
N SER A 120 -13.34 20.02 30.82
CA SER A 120 -13.05 19.60 32.19
C SER A 120 -13.49 20.72 33.13
N GLY A 121 -14.40 20.43 34.07
CA GLY A 121 -15.16 21.40 34.87
C GLY A 121 -14.37 22.24 35.87
N LEU A 122 -13.21 22.74 35.50
CA LEU A 122 -12.42 23.70 36.25
C LEU A 122 -11.96 24.79 35.29
N VAL A 123 -12.46 26.01 35.55
CA VAL A 123 -12.20 27.31 34.89
C VAL A 123 -13.13 27.65 33.70
N GLU A 124 -13.97 28.66 33.95
CA GLU A 124 -14.78 29.53 33.07
C GLU A 124 -15.17 29.09 31.65
N VAL A 125 -16.50 28.94 31.44
CA VAL A 125 -17.28 29.18 30.20
C VAL A 125 -16.52 29.04 28.87
N GLY A 126 -15.96 27.86 28.61
CA GLY A 126 -15.54 27.46 27.27
C GLY A 126 -16.68 26.74 26.55
N SER A 127 -17.04 27.19 25.34
CA SER A 127 -17.94 26.44 24.45
C SER A 127 -17.45 24.98 24.32
N PRO A 128 -18.35 23.98 24.27
CA PRO A 128 -17.96 22.58 24.14
C PRO A 128 -17.07 22.38 22.90
N VAL A 129 -15.97 21.64 23.07
CA VAL A 129 -15.06 21.34 21.96
C VAL A 129 -15.73 20.29 21.08
N ARG A 130 -16.02 20.66 19.84
CA ARG A 130 -16.60 19.79 18.81
C ARG A 130 -15.49 19.25 17.92
N PHE A 131 -15.38 17.93 17.84
CA PHE A 131 -14.42 17.26 16.95
C PHE A 131 -15.07 16.12 16.18
N ARG A 132 -14.60 15.85 14.97
CA ARG A 132 -15.00 14.67 14.20
C ARG A 132 -13.92 13.61 14.35
N ASP A 133 -14.31 12.45 14.84
CA ASP A 133 -13.40 11.31 14.89
C ASP A 133 -13.25 10.69 13.49
N SER A 134 -12.12 10.03 13.28
CA SER A 134 -11.90 9.21 12.10
C SER A 134 -12.88 8.02 12.06
N CYS A 135 -13.30 7.66 10.87
CA CYS A 135 -14.06 6.45 10.61
C CYS A 135 -13.28 5.58 9.62
N HIS A 136 -12.79 4.44 10.09
CA HIS A 136 -12.36 3.35 9.22
C HIS A 136 -13.60 2.54 8.82
N VAL A 137 -13.84 2.46 7.51
CA VAL A 137 -14.98 1.76 6.94
C VAL A 137 -14.46 0.57 6.16
N GLU A 138 -15.03 -0.59 6.42
CA GLU A 138 -14.83 -1.83 5.68
C GLU A 138 -16.14 -2.16 4.96
N GLY A 139 -16.05 -2.48 3.68
CA GLY A 139 -17.22 -2.68 2.83
C GLY A 139 -16.92 -3.50 1.59
N THR A 140 -17.88 -3.52 0.68
CA THR A 140 -17.75 -4.19 -0.62
C THR A 140 -18.15 -3.28 -1.76
N VAL A 141 -17.53 -3.47 -2.92
CA VAL A 141 -17.92 -2.81 -4.17
C VAL A 141 -18.57 -3.83 -5.10
N SER A 142 -19.74 -3.49 -5.63
CA SER A 142 -20.36 -4.20 -6.75
C SER A 142 -19.82 -3.62 -8.07
N VAL A 143 -18.94 -4.36 -8.75
CA VAL A 143 -18.13 -3.84 -9.87
C VAL A 143 -18.97 -3.27 -11.03
N LEU A 144 -20.13 -3.86 -11.28
CA LEU A 144 -21.02 -3.49 -12.38
C LEU A 144 -22.06 -2.42 -12.02
N SER A 145 -22.16 -2.01 -10.75
CA SER A 145 -23.05 -0.91 -10.32
C SER A 145 -22.51 0.46 -10.74
N ASN A 146 -23.41 1.42 -10.94
CA ASN A 146 -23.12 2.83 -11.25
C ASN A 146 -22.18 3.08 -12.44
N ARG A 147 -22.12 2.17 -13.42
CA ARG A 147 -21.27 2.30 -14.62
C ARG A 147 -21.54 3.57 -15.43
N ARG A 148 -22.81 3.96 -15.57
CA ARG A 148 -23.19 5.18 -16.29
C ARG A 148 -22.61 6.44 -15.65
N GLU A 149 -22.48 6.45 -14.33
CA GLU A 149 -21.94 7.58 -13.57
C GLU A 149 -20.42 7.54 -13.46
N GLY A 150 -19.78 6.42 -13.80
CA GLY A 150 -18.34 6.23 -13.63
C GLY A 150 -17.91 6.03 -12.17
N THR A 151 -18.86 5.65 -11.29
CA THR A 151 -18.61 5.43 -9.86
C THR A 151 -18.73 3.96 -9.48
N PHE A 152 -18.13 3.59 -8.35
CA PHE A 152 -18.44 2.36 -7.63
C PHE A 152 -19.56 2.64 -6.64
N GLU A 153 -20.53 1.73 -6.56
CA GLU A 153 -21.39 1.62 -5.38
C GLU A 153 -20.62 0.87 -4.29
N VAL A 154 -20.36 1.55 -3.18
CA VAL A 154 -19.69 1.01 -2.00
C VAL A 154 -20.73 0.68 -0.94
N ALA A 155 -20.93 -0.60 -0.69
CA ALA A 155 -21.80 -1.13 0.36
C ALA A 155 -21.06 -1.18 1.69
N VAL A 156 -21.61 -0.51 2.71
CA VAL A 156 -21.02 -0.39 4.05
C VAL A 156 -22.10 -0.54 5.11
N PRO A 157 -21.77 -0.91 6.36
CA PRO A 157 -22.72 -0.86 7.46
C PRO A 157 -23.32 0.55 7.60
N PRO A 158 -24.65 0.71 7.57
CA PRO A 158 -25.28 2.02 7.63
C PRO A 158 -25.06 2.65 9.02
N PRO A 159 -24.72 3.95 9.12
CA PRO A 159 -24.72 4.65 10.39
C PRO A 159 -26.16 4.91 10.84
N ALA A 160 -26.34 5.21 12.12
CA ALA A 160 -27.61 5.73 12.62
C ALA A 160 -27.92 7.10 11.97
N ASP A 161 -29.18 7.35 11.63
CA ASP A 161 -29.62 8.60 11.03
C ASP A 161 -29.85 9.71 12.06
N ALA A 162 -28.84 9.99 12.88
CA ALA A 162 -28.94 10.97 13.97
C ALA A 162 -28.86 12.43 13.50
N VAL A 163 -28.55 12.68 12.21
CA VAL A 163 -28.33 14.03 11.65
C VAL A 163 -29.57 14.64 10.99
N GLY A 164 -30.66 13.87 10.86
CA GLY A 164 -31.91 14.30 10.24
C GLY A 164 -31.89 14.32 8.71
N PRO A 165 -33.03 14.61 8.06
CA PRO A 165 -33.21 14.42 6.61
C PRO A 165 -32.45 15.42 5.74
N GLN A 166 -32.07 16.57 6.30
CA GLN A 166 -31.46 17.67 5.55
C GLN A 166 -29.95 17.54 5.36
N ARG A 167 -29.31 16.56 6.03
CA ARG A 167 -27.87 16.35 5.97
C ARG A 167 -27.53 14.89 5.81
N SER A 168 -26.39 14.62 5.18
CA SER A 168 -25.85 13.28 5.08
C SER A 168 -25.08 12.92 6.37
N PRO A 169 -25.29 11.76 7.02
CA PRO A 169 -24.42 11.32 8.11
C PRO A 169 -22.97 11.12 7.64
N TRP A 170 -22.78 10.87 6.35
CA TRP A 170 -21.49 10.73 5.68
C TRP A 170 -20.88 12.05 5.21
N GLU A 171 -21.51 13.20 5.45
CA GLU A 171 -20.93 14.52 5.15
C GLU A 171 -19.53 14.62 5.76
N GLY A 172 -18.50 14.81 4.94
CA GLY A 172 -17.09 14.79 5.36
C GLY A 172 -16.30 13.54 4.94
N MET A 173 -16.96 12.49 4.45
CA MET A 173 -16.30 11.30 3.90
C MET A 173 -15.73 11.54 2.50
N SER A 174 -16.32 12.46 1.74
CA SER A 174 -15.86 12.80 0.38
C SER A 174 -14.38 13.19 0.38
N GLY A 175 -13.62 12.60 -0.53
CA GLY A 175 -12.16 12.68 -0.65
C GLY A 175 -11.39 11.59 0.10
N ALA A 176 -12.07 10.65 0.76
CA ALA A 176 -11.41 9.47 1.32
C ALA A 176 -10.97 8.51 0.20
N ALA A 177 -9.70 8.10 0.22
CA ALA A 177 -9.18 7.10 -0.71
C ALA A 177 -9.84 5.74 -0.45
N LEU A 178 -10.31 5.10 -1.53
CA LEU A 178 -10.90 3.76 -1.52
C LEU A 178 -9.84 2.73 -1.89
N TRP A 179 -9.56 1.82 -0.98
CA TRP A 179 -8.49 0.83 -1.09
C TRP A 179 -9.04 -0.56 -1.37
N SER A 180 -8.34 -1.30 -2.21
CA SER A 180 -8.48 -2.75 -2.36
C SER A 180 -7.12 -3.36 -2.70
N ASP A 181 -6.77 -4.48 -2.09
CA ASP A 181 -5.49 -5.18 -2.30
C ASP A 181 -4.23 -4.27 -2.24
N GLY A 182 -4.20 -3.36 -1.26
CA GLY A 182 -3.09 -2.42 -1.05
C GLY A 182 -2.94 -1.34 -2.13
N ALA A 183 -3.93 -1.18 -3.02
CA ALA A 183 -3.96 -0.15 -4.05
C ALA A 183 -5.20 0.75 -3.89
N ILE A 184 -5.05 2.02 -4.25
CA ILE A 184 -6.17 2.94 -4.43
C ILE A 184 -6.88 2.58 -5.73
N ILE A 185 -8.17 2.27 -5.63
CA ILE A 185 -9.03 1.95 -6.78
C ILE A 185 -10.03 3.06 -7.10
N GLY A 186 -10.20 4.00 -6.17
CA GLY A 186 -11.11 5.13 -6.33
C GLY A 186 -11.04 6.11 -5.16
N LEU A 187 -11.96 7.07 -5.18
CA LEU A 187 -12.10 8.11 -4.16
C LEU A 187 -13.58 8.27 -3.82
N ILE A 188 -13.94 8.23 -2.54
CA ILE A 188 -15.33 8.48 -2.12
C ILE A 188 -15.70 9.91 -2.50
N THR A 189 -16.81 10.11 -3.19
CA THR A 189 -17.23 11.42 -3.70
C THR A 189 -18.61 11.81 -3.22
N ALA A 190 -19.55 10.87 -3.18
CA ALA A 190 -20.94 11.18 -2.85
C ALA A 190 -21.59 10.15 -1.92
N HIS A 191 -22.68 10.61 -1.30
CA HIS A 191 -23.68 9.76 -0.66
C HIS A 191 -25.05 10.24 -1.14
N HIS A 192 -25.67 9.46 -2.02
CA HIS A 192 -27.05 9.68 -2.42
C HIS A 192 -27.96 9.02 -1.39
N ARG A 193 -28.63 9.82 -0.54
CA ARG A 193 -29.49 9.29 0.53
C ARG A 193 -30.60 8.37 -0.01
N SER A 194 -31.02 8.53 -1.27
CA SER A 194 -31.97 7.66 -1.98
C SER A 194 -31.50 6.22 -2.11
N ASP A 195 -30.18 6.00 -2.17
CA ASP A 195 -29.58 4.68 -2.36
C ASP A 195 -29.46 3.94 -1.02
N GLY A 196 -29.74 4.64 0.09
CA GLY A 196 -29.70 4.14 1.44
C GLY A 196 -28.43 4.55 2.19
N LEU A 197 -28.55 4.61 3.51
CA LEU A 197 -27.48 5.09 4.40
C LEU A 197 -26.22 4.19 4.39
N GLY A 198 -26.31 2.98 3.84
CA GLY A 198 -25.20 2.02 3.70
C GLY A 198 -24.62 1.99 2.29
N ARG A 199 -24.85 3.04 1.47
CA ARG A 199 -24.37 3.15 0.11
C ARG A 199 -23.60 4.44 -0.11
N LEU A 200 -22.36 4.35 -0.53
CA LEU A 200 -21.53 5.48 -0.92
C LEU A 200 -21.15 5.35 -2.38
N ALA A 201 -20.93 6.47 -3.06
CA ALA A 201 -20.38 6.49 -4.41
C ALA A 201 -18.90 6.85 -4.35
N ALA A 202 -18.08 6.13 -5.12
CA ALA A 202 -16.66 6.43 -5.27
C ALA A 202 -16.29 6.56 -6.75
N VAL A 203 -15.69 7.67 -7.16
CA VAL A 203 -15.18 7.78 -8.53
C VAL A 203 -14.06 6.76 -8.74
N ARG A 204 -14.10 6.07 -9.89
CA ARG A 204 -13.15 5.01 -10.25
C ARG A 204 -11.83 5.63 -10.72
N VAL A 205 -10.69 5.05 -10.34
CA VAL A 205 -9.38 5.42 -10.93
C VAL A 205 -9.39 5.25 -12.45
N GLN A 206 -10.06 4.22 -12.97
CA GLN A 206 -10.25 4.00 -14.40
C GLN A 206 -10.87 5.23 -15.09
N TYR A 207 -11.87 5.84 -14.45
CA TYR A 207 -12.57 7.00 -14.99
C TYR A 207 -11.67 8.24 -15.09
N TRP A 208 -10.66 8.37 -14.21
CA TRP A 208 -9.69 9.46 -14.30
C TRP A 208 -8.90 9.43 -15.62
N TYR A 209 -8.52 8.24 -16.10
CA TYR A 209 -7.83 8.11 -17.39
C TYR A 209 -8.73 8.45 -18.59
N GLU A 210 -10.05 8.37 -18.41
CA GLU A 210 -11.02 8.63 -19.48
C GLU A 210 -11.41 10.10 -19.58
N VAL A 211 -11.41 10.83 -18.45
CA VAL A 211 -11.95 12.20 -18.39
C VAL A 211 -10.95 13.29 -18.08
N LEU A 212 -9.74 12.97 -17.63
CA LEU A 212 -8.70 13.97 -17.42
C LEU A 212 -7.99 14.28 -18.73
N ASP A 213 -7.71 15.56 -18.96
CA ASP A 213 -6.89 15.97 -20.10
C ASP A 213 -5.41 15.61 -19.85
N PRO A 214 -4.57 15.46 -20.89
CA PRO A 214 -3.18 15.02 -20.72
C PRO A 214 -2.36 15.81 -19.67
N PRO A 215 -2.46 17.15 -19.57
CA PRO A 215 -1.75 17.91 -18.53
C PRO A 215 -2.26 17.61 -17.11
N GLU A 216 -3.56 17.37 -16.94
CA GLU A 216 -4.14 17.01 -15.64
C GLU A 216 -3.64 15.63 -15.20
N LEU A 217 -3.54 14.69 -16.15
CA LEU A 217 -3.02 13.36 -15.90
C LEU A 217 -1.53 13.38 -15.54
N GLU A 218 -0.73 14.21 -16.23
CA GLU A 218 0.70 14.40 -15.95
C GLU A 218 0.96 14.92 -14.53
N LEU A 219 0.11 15.84 -14.04
CA LEU A 219 0.17 16.30 -12.65
C LEU A 219 -0.05 15.15 -11.65
N LEU A 220 -1.01 14.26 -11.90
CA LEU A 220 -1.23 13.10 -11.04
C LEU A 220 -0.11 12.07 -11.13
N GLN A 221 0.46 11.86 -12.32
CA GLN A 221 1.60 10.95 -12.49
C GLN A 221 2.81 11.46 -11.72
N THR A 222 3.12 12.74 -11.86
CA THR A 222 4.30 13.39 -11.26
C THR A 222 4.18 13.52 -9.75
N HIS A 223 3.01 13.96 -9.27
CA HIS A 223 2.87 14.37 -7.86
C HIS A 223 2.14 13.36 -6.99
N ALA A 224 1.29 12.51 -7.58
CA ALA A 224 0.51 11.51 -6.85
C ALA A 224 1.00 10.07 -7.09
N GLY A 225 1.83 9.82 -8.11
CA GLY A 225 2.31 8.49 -8.45
C GLY A 225 1.30 7.66 -9.24
N LEU A 226 0.35 8.30 -9.91
CA LEU A 226 -0.57 7.62 -10.81
C LEU A 226 0.24 6.95 -11.95
N PRO A 227 0.04 5.67 -12.28
CA PRO A 227 0.75 5.03 -13.38
C PRO A 227 0.44 5.68 -14.73
N ALA A 228 1.41 5.67 -15.65
CA ALA A 228 1.22 6.21 -17.01
C ALA A 228 0.12 5.48 -17.81
N ARG A 229 -0.19 4.24 -17.45
CA ARG A 229 -1.27 3.44 -18.05
C ARG A 229 -2.06 2.73 -16.94
N PRO A 230 -3.36 2.48 -17.14
CA PRO A 230 -4.17 1.67 -16.23
C PRO A 230 -3.49 0.34 -15.90
N VAL A 231 -3.35 0.03 -14.61
CA VAL A 231 -2.81 -1.24 -14.12
C VAL A 231 -3.95 -2.00 -13.45
N PRO A 232 -4.39 -3.17 -13.97
CA PRO A 232 -5.49 -3.91 -13.35
C PRO A 232 -5.16 -4.35 -11.92
N ILE A 233 -6.14 -4.35 -11.03
CA ILE A 233 -6.00 -4.92 -9.69
C ILE A 233 -5.56 -6.40 -9.77
N GLY A 234 -4.72 -6.83 -8.84
CA GLY A 234 -4.08 -8.15 -8.89
C GLY A 234 -2.94 -8.26 -9.93
N SER A 235 -2.75 -7.25 -10.80
CA SER A 235 -1.53 -7.17 -11.60
C SER A 235 -0.38 -6.82 -10.67
N ARG A 236 0.56 -7.75 -10.52
CA ARG A 236 1.85 -7.44 -9.89
C ARG A 236 2.53 -6.35 -10.72
N PRO A 237 3.12 -5.32 -10.10
CA PRO A 237 3.83 -4.29 -10.84
C PRO A 237 4.89 -4.95 -11.75
N ILE A 238 4.83 -4.65 -13.05
CA ILE A 238 5.89 -4.98 -14.00
C ILE A 238 7.20 -4.25 -13.62
N ALA A 239 7.15 -3.32 -12.66
CA ALA A 239 8.29 -2.68 -12.01
C ALA A 239 8.96 -3.50 -10.88
N GLU A 240 8.54 -4.75 -10.65
CA GLU A 240 9.28 -5.76 -9.87
C GLU A 240 9.85 -6.88 -10.76
N MET A 241 10.10 -6.61 -12.05
CA MET A 241 10.92 -7.46 -12.93
C MET A 241 12.43 -7.25 -12.75
N SER A 242 12.87 -7.02 -11.53
CA SER A 242 14.19 -7.49 -11.11
C SER A 242 13.94 -8.61 -10.10
N PRO A 243 14.53 -9.81 -10.28
CA PRO A 243 14.54 -10.78 -9.19
C PRO A 243 15.11 -10.10 -7.94
N PRO A 244 14.73 -10.51 -6.72
CA PRO A 244 15.45 -10.05 -5.53
C PRO A 244 16.95 -10.23 -5.82
N PRO A 245 17.82 -9.23 -5.54
CA PRO A 245 19.24 -9.41 -5.76
C PRO A 245 19.63 -10.71 -5.06
N SER A 246 20.18 -11.65 -5.82
CA SER A 246 20.62 -12.94 -5.30
C SER A 246 21.36 -12.70 -3.99
N PRO A 247 21.00 -13.38 -2.89
CA PRO A 247 21.66 -13.19 -1.60
C PRO A 247 23.18 -13.28 -1.81
N ARG A 248 23.90 -12.22 -1.44
CA ARG A 248 25.37 -12.20 -1.52
C ARG A 248 25.90 -13.00 -0.35
N PHE A 249 26.33 -14.23 -0.59
CA PHE A 249 26.81 -15.14 0.44
C PHE A 249 28.23 -14.82 0.92
N ALA A 250 28.95 -13.94 0.22
CA ALA A 250 30.29 -13.47 0.56
C ALA A 250 30.41 -12.86 1.97
N SER A 251 29.31 -12.42 2.58
CA SER A 251 29.28 -11.93 3.96
C SER A 251 29.12 -13.03 5.01
N LEU A 252 28.79 -14.27 4.63
CA LEU A 252 28.55 -15.34 5.59
C LEU A 252 29.85 -15.83 6.24
N PRO A 253 29.88 -16.02 7.57
CA PRO A 253 31.02 -16.62 8.25
C PRO A 253 31.28 -18.06 7.78
N SER A 254 32.55 -18.42 7.59
CA SER A 254 32.93 -19.82 7.32
C SER A 254 32.78 -20.75 8.54
N THR A 255 32.45 -20.17 9.70
CA THR A 255 32.30 -20.83 11.01
C THR A 255 30.85 -21.19 11.35
N LEU A 256 29.89 -21.01 10.44
CA LEU A 256 28.48 -21.32 10.69
C LEU A 256 28.29 -22.79 11.14
N THR A 257 27.47 -22.96 12.18
CA THR A 257 27.18 -24.24 12.82
C THR A 257 26.11 -25.02 12.06
N MET A 258 25.98 -26.31 12.38
CA MET A 258 24.90 -27.16 11.85
C MET A 258 23.51 -26.62 12.19
N SER A 259 23.35 -26.00 13.37
CA SER A 259 22.07 -25.42 13.79
C SER A 259 21.70 -24.21 12.96
N GLU A 260 22.67 -23.38 12.58
CA GLU A 260 22.45 -22.18 11.77
C GLU A 260 22.18 -22.52 10.30
N LEU A 261 22.82 -23.58 9.78
CA LEU A 261 22.63 -24.04 8.40
C LEU A 261 21.47 -25.03 8.24
N LYS A 262 20.83 -25.46 9.33
CA LYS A 262 19.85 -26.55 9.34
C LYS A 262 18.72 -26.31 8.34
N ASP A 263 18.15 -25.12 8.34
CA ASP A 263 16.97 -24.82 7.52
C ASP A 263 17.35 -24.71 6.03
N LEU A 264 18.57 -24.23 5.72
CA LEU A 264 19.07 -24.21 4.36
C LEU A 264 19.37 -25.62 3.85
N VAL A 265 19.96 -26.47 4.70
CA VAL A 265 20.16 -27.90 4.39
C VAL A 265 18.82 -28.59 4.15
N ASP A 266 17.81 -28.34 4.99
CA ASP A 266 16.47 -28.88 4.82
C ASP A 266 15.86 -28.49 3.47
N ALA A 267 15.91 -27.19 3.15
CA ALA A 267 15.40 -26.67 1.89
C ALA A 267 16.13 -27.26 0.67
N LEU A 268 17.46 -27.37 0.72
CA LEU A 268 18.24 -27.96 -0.36
C LEU A 268 17.96 -29.46 -0.53
N THR A 269 17.83 -30.22 0.56
CA THR A 269 17.50 -31.65 0.46
C THR A 269 16.10 -31.92 -0.09
N ALA A 270 15.23 -30.92 -0.10
CA ALA A 270 13.91 -31.01 -0.73
C ALA A 270 13.97 -30.85 -2.26
N LEU A 271 15.07 -30.33 -2.82
CA LEU A 271 15.20 -30.08 -4.26
C LEU A 271 15.15 -31.39 -5.08
N PRO A 272 14.31 -31.44 -6.13
CA PRO A 272 14.20 -32.61 -7.00
C PRO A 272 15.54 -33.06 -7.62
N SER A 273 16.38 -32.12 -8.06
CA SER A 273 17.70 -32.38 -8.65
C SER A 273 18.65 -33.05 -7.67
N LEU A 274 18.64 -32.63 -6.39
CA LEU A 274 19.50 -33.19 -5.34
C LEU A 274 19.03 -34.54 -4.82
N ARG A 275 17.74 -34.85 -4.96
CA ARG A 275 17.16 -36.15 -4.57
C ARG A 275 17.38 -37.25 -5.60
N ARG A 276 17.76 -36.92 -6.83
CA ARG A 276 18.07 -37.92 -7.86
C ARG A 276 19.33 -38.70 -7.49
N PRO A 277 19.42 -40.00 -7.83
CA PRO A 277 20.67 -40.74 -7.74
C PRO A 277 21.79 -39.98 -8.48
N ASN A 278 22.91 -39.70 -7.80
CA ASN A 278 24.05 -38.92 -8.30
C ASN A 278 23.77 -37.44 -8.67
N GLY A 279 22.59 -36.91 -8.36
CA GLY A 279 22.22 -35.54 -8.74
C GLY A 279 23.11 -34.47 -8.11
N LEU A 280 23.49 -34.68 -6.83
CA LEU A 280 24.45 -33.81 -6.15
C LEU A 280 25.85 -33.86 -6.79
N ASP A 281 26.30 -35.02 -7.29
CA ASP A 281 27.60 -35.15 -7.98
C ASP A 281 27.60 -34.39 -9.30
N THR A 282 26.55 -34.54 -10.11
CA THR A 282 26.40 -33.81 -11.37
C THR A 282 26.41 -32.30 -11.18
N ILE A 283 25.78 -31.80 -10.11
CA ILE A 283 25.79 -30.37 -9.77
C ILE A 283 27.20 -29.94 -9.33
N LEU A 284 27.87 -30.69 -8.45
CA LEU A 284 29.19 -30.32 -7.95
C LEU A 284 30.27 -30.31 -9.04
N GLU A 285 30.21 -31.23 -9.99
CA GLU A 285 31.11 -31.26 -11.17
C GLU A 285 31.00 -29.97 -12.01
N SER A 286 29.81 -29.37 -12.08
CA SER A 286 29.57 -28.12 -12.78
C SER A 286 29.91 -26.85 -11.98
N VAL A 287 30.14 -26.97 -10.67
CA VAL A 287 30.38 -25.85 -9.75
C VAL A 287 31.88 -25.62 -9.51
N ASP A 288 32.60 -26.65 -9.03
CA ASP A 288 34.04 -26.60 -8.80
C ASP A 288 34.61 -28.00 -8.51
N LEU A 289 35.57 -28.45 -9.33
CA LEU A 289 36.21 -29.77 -9.19
C LEU A 289 36.88 -29.97 -7.82
N ARG A 290 37.29 -28.89 -7.13
CA ARG A 290 37.90 -28.98 -5.78
C ARG A 290 36.86 -29.28 -4.71
N VAL A 291 35.64 -28.75 -4.85
CA VAL A 291 34.54 -29.03 -3.92
C VAL A 291 34.06 -30.47 -4.09
N ALA A 292 33.96 -30.94 -5.33
CA ALA A 292 33.65 -32.34 -5.64
C ALA A 292 34.68 -33.32 -5.02
N ALA A 293 35.98 -32.99 -5.10
CA ALA A 293 37.04 -33.85 -4.59
C ALA A 293 37.10 -33.99 -3.05
N HIS A 294 36.56 -33.03 -2.30
CA HIS A 294 36.59 -33.00 -0.83
C HIS A 294 35.25 -33.38 -0.18
N ARG A 295 34.31 -33.90 -0.98
CA ARG A 295 32.99 -34.35 -0.50
C ARG A 295 33.14 -35.49 0.52
N PRO A 296 32.60 -35.35 1.75
CA PRO A 296 32.40 -36.49 2.64
C PRO A 296 31.42 -37.47 1.99
N ARG A 297 31.74 -38.77 1.98
CA ARG A 297 30.85 -39.80 1.43
C ARG A 297 30.00 -40.38 2.56
N ASP A 298 28.78 -39.87 2.73
CA ASP A 298 27.77 -40.44 3.63
C ASP A 298 26.56 -40.90 2.80
N ASP A 299 25.92 -42.02 3.17
CA ASP A 299 24.77 -42.56 2.42
C ASP A 299 23.50 -41.70 2.61
N ARG A 300 23.55 -40.69 3.48
CA ARG A 300 22.43 -39.79 3.80
C ARG A 300 22.63 -38.41 3.18
N LEU A 301 21.84 -38.10 2.17
CA LEU A 301 21.83 -36.83 1.42
C LEU A 301 21.92 -35.56 2.30
N ARG A 302 21.28 -35.56 3.47
CA ARG A 302 21.32 -34.43 4.42
C ARG A 302 22.73 -34.10 4.91
N PHE A 303 23.53 -35.12 5.22
CA PHE A 303 24.90 -34.92 5.71
C PHE A 303 25.84 -34.51 4.58
N ASP A 304 25.61 -35.02 3.37
CA ASP A 304 26.35 -34.61 2.17
C ASP A 304 26.11 -33.14 1.81
N VAL A 305 24.84 -32.71 1.77
CA VAL A 305 24.48 -31.30 1.50
C VAL A 305 25.08 -30.38 2.55
N TYR A 306 25.07 -30.77 3.83
CA TYR A 306 25.74 -29.99 4.87
C TYR A 306 27.26 -29.91 4.66
N GLY A 307 27.91 -31.03 4.33
CA GLY A 307 29.34 -31.07 4.02
C GLY A 307 29.72 -30.18 2.84
N VAL A 308 28.89 -30.16 1.79
CA VAL A 308 29.04 -29.31 0.61
C VAL A 308 28.93 -27.84 0.99
N LEU A 309 27.89 -27.43 1.73
CA LEU A 309 27.72 -26.04 2.17
C LEU A 309 28.90 -25.55 3.01
N ARG A 310 29.39 -26.37 3.95
CA ARG A 310 30.59 -26.04 4.74
C ARG A 310 31.82 -25.87 3.86
N THR A 311 31.95 -26.69 2.83
CA THR A 311 33.07 -26.62 1.89
C THR A 311 32.95 -25.35 1.05
N CYS A 312 31.77 -25.03 0.51
CA CYS A 312 31.50 -23.80 -0.21
C CYS A 312 31.78 -22.54 0.63
N LEU A 313 31.43 -22.54 1.92
CA LEU A 313 31.71 -21.42 2.83
C LEU A 313 33.21 -21.20 3.11
N ARG A 314 34.06 -22.21 2.88
CA ARG A 314 35.53 -22.08 3.02
C ARG A 314 36.19 -21.47 1.79
N TYR A 315 35.52 -21.49 0.64
CA TYR A 315 36.05 -21.01 -0.64
C TYR A 315 35.22 -19.81 -1.12
N PRO A 316 35.78 -18.59 -1.15
CA PRO A 316 35.04 -17.39 -1.57
C PRO A 316 34.38 -17.56 -2.94
N GLY A 317 33.09 -17.24 -3.04
CA GLY A 317 32.32 -17.32 -4.28
C GLY A 317 31.86 -18.73 -4.69
N ALA A 318 32.19 -19.77 -3.91
CA ALA A 318 31.77 -21.13 -4.24
C ALA A 318 30.31 -21.40 -3.87
N LEU A 319 29.78 -20.74 -2.83
CA LEU A 319 28.36 -20.86 -2.46
C LEU A 319 27.46 -20.14 -3.46
N GLU A 320 27.87 -18.96 -3.93
CA GLU A 320 27.19 -18.23 -5.01
C GLU A 320 27.08 -19.09 -6.27
N ARG A 321 28.20 -19.65 -6.74
CA ARG A 321 28.23 -20.52 -7.92
C ARG A 321 27.38 -21.78 -7.73
N PHE A 322 27.42 -22.39 -6.56
CA PHE A 322 26.56 -23.54 -6.23
C PHE A 322 25.07 -23.19 -6.37
N MET A 323 24.67 -22.04 -5.82
CA MET A 323 23.27 -21.58 -5.88
C MET A 323 22.86 -21.15 -7.29
N GLU A 324 23.77 -20.55 -8.08
CA GLU A 324 23.54 -20.21 -9.49
C GLU A 324 23.29 -21.46 -10.34
N VAL A 325 24.09 -22.50 -10.17
CA VAL A 325 23.89 -23.78 -10.86
C VAL A 325 22.54 -24.38 -10.46
N LEU A 326 22.19 -24.39 -9.17
CA LEU A 326 20.87 -24.89 -8.76
C LEU A 326 19.72 -24.12 -9.41
N ARG A 327 19.83 -22.79 -9.56
CA ARG A 327 18.82 -21.97 -10.24
C ARG A 327 18.68 -22.29 -11.73
N ILE A 328 19.77 -22.68 -12.40
CA ILE A 328 19.74 -23.09 -13.81
C ILE A 328 19.05 -24.45 -13.96
N TRP A 329 19.28 -25.36 -13.02
CA TRP A 329 18.80 -26.74 -13.11
C TRP A 329 17.35 -26.92 -12.65
N GLU A 330 16.88 -26.06 -11.74
CA GLU A 330 15.56 -26.16 -11.09
C GLU A 330 14.58 -25.08 -11.57
N GLU A 331 14.77 -24.56 -12.80
CA GLU A 331 14.02 -23.46 -13.41
C GLU A 331 12.56 -23.34 -12.91
N ASP A 332 12.26 -22.25 -12.18
CA ASP A 332 10.96 -21.92 -11.59
C ASP A 332 10.34 -22.87 -10.54
N SER A 333 11.13 -23.76 -9.92
CA SER A 333 10.70 -24.64 -8.82
C SER A 333 10.27 -23.89 -7.55
N GLU A 334 9.18 -24.34 -6.91
CA GLU A 334 8.75 -23.83 -5.61
C GLU A 334 9.74 -24.15 -4.49
N GLU A 335 10.39 -25.31 -4.58
CA GLU A 335 11.47 -25.75 -3.70
C GLU A 335 12.69 -24.84 -3.83
N LEU A 336 13.04 -24.42 -5.05
CA LEU A 336 14.10 -23.42 -5.28
C LEU A 336 13.73 -22.05 -4.67
N ARG A 337 12.47 -21.61 -4.80
CA ARG A 337 12.01 -20.38 -4.14
C ARG A 337 12.04 -20.50 -2.61
N ALA A 338 11.81 -21.69 -2.05
CA ALA A 338 11.96 -21.93 -0.62
C ALA A 338 13.43 -21.85 -0.17
N VAL A 339 14.34 -22.43 -0.96
CA VAL A 339 15.79 -22.31 -0.77
C VAL A 339 16.22 -20.84 -0.80
N ASP A 340 15.78 -20.06 -1.78
CA ASP A 340 16.13 -18.62 -1.88
C ASP A 340 15.60 -17.79 -0.70
N ARG A 341 14.39 -18.08 -0.20
CA ARG A 341 13.85 -17.43 1.01
C ARG A 341 14.70 -17.72 2.25
N VAL A 342 15.05 -18.99 2.44
CA VAL A 342 15.85 -19.41 3.61
C VAL A 342 17.28 -18.86 3.51
N ALA A 343 17.86 -18.86 2.32
CA ALA A 343 19.16 -18.26 2.05
C ALA A 343 19.18 -16.75 2.34
N ALA A 344 18.16 -16.02 1.89
CA ALA A 344 18.03 -14.59 2.18
C ALA A 344 17.88 -14.31 3.69
N GLU A 345 17.10 -15.12 4.39
CA GLU A 345 16.95 -15.02 5.85
C GLU A 345 18.27 -15.29 6.59
N LEU A 346 19.03 -16.30 6.15
CA LEU A 346 20.35 -16.58 6.72
C LEU A 346 21.30 -15.40 6.53
N VAL A 347 21.37 -14.82 5.33
CA VAL A 347 22.21 -13.64 5.07
C VAL A 347 21.78 -12.45 5.93
N ARG A 348 20.48 -12.21 6.11
CA ARG A 348 19.97 -11.13 6.97
C ARG A 348 20.34 -11.28 8.44
N ARG A 349 20.57 -12.50 8.93
CA ARG A 349 20.98 -12.74 10.33
C ARG A 349 22.46 -12.46 10.58
N HIS A 350 23.27 -12.43 9.53
CA HIS A 350 24.73 -12.33 9.61
C HIS A 350 25.31 -11.14 8.85
N THR A 351 24.46 -10.25 8.33
CA THR A 351 24.80 -8.95 7.73
C THR A 351 24.12 -7.86 8.54
#